data_AF-A0AAV1LJ87-F1
#
_entry.id   AF-A0AAV1LJ87-F1
#
_cell.length_a   1.000
_cell.length_b   1.000
_cell.length_c   1.000
_cell.angle_alpha   90.00
_cell.angle_beta   90.00
_cell.angle_gamma   90.00
#
_symmetry.space_group_name_H-M   'P 1'
#
loop_
_entity.id
_entity.type
_entity.pdbx_description
1 polymer ?
#
loop_
_entity_poly.entity_id
_entity_poly.type
_entity_poly.pdbx_seq_one_letter_code
_entity_poly.pdbx_strand_id
1 'polypeptide(L)'
;MCKYLTDSGKENYNPETSLARNKRQKHELKKKEGPVKKSRKYCSRCYKVNVKTLGRNYARKKTKQVNTYCPQCPNELHFCLNCFNEEHKKL
;
A
#
# COMPACT_ATOMS: atom_id res chain seq x y z
N MET A 1 -28.66 29.37 -39.65
CA MET A 1 -28.54 30.62 -38.89
C MET A 1 -27.41 30.47 -37.89
N CYS A 2 -26.44 31.40 -37.92
CA CYS A 2 -25.43 31.64 -36.88
C CYS A 2 -26.08 31.74 -35.48
N LYS A 3 -25.38 31.49 -34.37
CA LYS A 3 -24.33 32.37 -33.84
C LYS A 3 -23.39 31.65 -32.86
N TYR A 4 -22.09 31.93 -33.05
CA TYR A 4 -21.04 31.85 -32.06
C TYR A 4 -21.39 32.68 -30.81
N LEU A 5 -21.02 32.18 -29.63
CA LEU A 5 -20.55 33.00 -28.51
C LEU A 5 -19.38 32.27 -27.84
N THR A 6 -18.19 32.86 -27.97
CA THR A 6 -16.96 32.54 -27.26
C THR A 6 -16.96 33.30 -25.94
N ASP A 7 -16.82 32.62 -24.81
CA ASP A 7 -16.46 33.27 -23.54
C ASP A 7 -14.98 33.10 -23.24
N SER A 8 -14.36 34.26 -23.00
CA SER A 8 -12.95 34.47 -22.81
C SER A 8 -12.55 34.11 -21.38
N GLY A 9 -12.14 32.87 -21.15
CA GLY A 9 -11.36 32.49 -19.96
C GLY A 9 -9.88 32.45 -20.32
N LYS A 10 -9.12 33.52 -19.99
CA LYS A 10 -7.66 33.46 -19.98
C LYS A 10 -7.21 32.62 -18.79
N GLU A 11 -7.19 31.31 -18.94
CA GLU A 11 -6.44 30.44 -18.04
C GLU A 11 -5.04 30.25 -18.63
N ASN A 12 -4.05 30.74 -17.88
CA ASN A 12 -2.63 30.60 -18.21
C ASN A 12 -2.27 29.10 -18.27
N TYR A 13 -2.29 28.53 -19.47
CA TYR A 13 -1.74 27.20 -19.71
C TYR A 13 -0.22 27.28 -19.53
N ASN A 14 0.26 26.89 -18.34
CA ASN A 14 1.67 26.69 -18.10
C ASN A 14 2.05 25.28 -18.61
N PRO A 15 2.82 25.14 -19.70
CA PRO A 15 3.21 23.84 -20.23
C PRO A 15 4.14 23.05 -19.29
N GLU A 16 4.70 23.67 -18.25
CA GLU A 16 5.61 23.02 -17.30
C GLU A 16 4.94 22.02 -16.33
N THR A 17 3.61 22.10 -16.13
CA THR A 17 2.93 21.20 -15.18
C THR A 17 2.58 19.83 -15.77
N SER A 18 2.85 19.59 -17.06
CA SER A 18 2.36 18.42 -17.80
C SER A 18 3.26 17.16 -17.77
N LEU A 19 4.39 17.17 -17.05
CA LEU A 19 5.33 16.03 -17.03
C LEU A 19 5.59 15.41 -15.64
N ALA A 20 4.84 15.79 -14.60
CA ALA A 20 4.92 15.11 -13.32
C ALA A 20 4.18 13.77 -13.40
N ARG A 21 4.77 12.76 -14.07
CA ARG A 21 4.34 11.37 -13.97
C ARG A 21 4.32 11.05 -12.48
N ASN A 22 3.13 10.87 -11.89
CA ASN A 22 2.97 10.54 -10.47
C ASN A 22 3.90 9.37 -10.15
N LYS A 23 5.04 9.65 -9.52
CA LYS A 23 6.03 8.63 -9.19
C LYS A 23 5.32 7.71 -8.21
N ARG A 24 5.11 6.44 -8.61
CA ARG A 24 4.56 5.43 -7.69
C ARG A 24 5.40 5.48 -6.42
N GLN A 25 4.74 5.71 -5.28
CA GLN A 25 5.42 5.74 -4.00
C GLN A 25 6.20 4.44 -3.84
N LYS A 26 7.50 4.54 -3.53
CA LYS A 26 8.33 3.35 -3.32
C LYS A 26 8.04 2.80 -1.94
N HIS A 27 7.43 1.63 -1.89
CA HIS A 27 7.24 0.88 -0.65
C HIS A 27 8.51 0.09 -0.35
N GLU A 28 8.88 0.04 0.91
CA GLU A 28 10.00 -0.77 1.40
C GLU A 28 9.56 -1.64 2.57
N LEU A 29 10.26 -2.75 2.79
CA LEU A 29 10.02 -3.66 3.90
C LEU A 29 11.10 -3.45 4.96
N LYS A 30 10.75 -2.83 6.08
CA LYS A 30 11.65 -2.59 7.23
C LYS A 30 11.41 -3.60 8.34
N LYS A 31 12.41 -3.77 9.22
CA LYS A 31 12.28 -4.51 10.47
C LYS A 31 11.91 -3.54 11.59
N LYS A 32 10.95 -3.89 12.44
CA LYS A 32 10.59 -3.12 13.63
C LYS A 32 11.67 -3.28 14.69
N GLU A 33 12.03 -2.20 15.36
CA GLU A 33 13.03 -2.20 16.43
C GLU A 33 12.54 -2.90 17.71
N GLY A 34 13.50 -3.26 18.57
CA GLY A 34 13.26 -3.89 19.85
C GLY A 34 13.07 -5.42 19.81
N PRO A 35 12.73 -6.04 20.96
CA PRO A 35 12.65 -7.49 21.06
C PRO A 35 11.58 -8.10 20.14
N VAL A 36 11.99 -9.01 19.26
CA VAL A 36 11.12 -9.65 18.24
C VAL A 36 9.85 -10.26 18.86
N LYS A 37 9.95 -10.87 20.05
CA LYS A 37 8.79 -11.45 20.74
C LYS A 37 7.70 -10.42 21.06
N LYS A 38 8.08 -9.17 21.33
CA LYS A 38 7.17 -8.06 21.67
C LYS A 38 6.70 -7.28 20.43
N SER A 39 7.56 -7.15 19.42
CA SER A 39 7.27 -6.36 18.21
C SER A 39 6.57 -7.15 17.10
N ARG A 40 6.70 -8.48 17.06
CA ARG A 40 6.08 -9.30 16.00
C ARG A 40 4.55 -9.20 16.01
N LYS A 41 3.98 -9.09 14.81
CA LYS A 41 2.52 -9.14 14.55
C LYS A 41 2.23 -10.18 13.48
N TYR A 42 0.97 -10.56 13.31
CA TYR A 42 0.59 -11.43 12.20
C TYR A 42 0.84 -10.74 10.86
N CYS A 43 1.32 -11.49 9.86
CA CYS A 43 1.32 -10.99 8.49
C CYS A 43 -0.12 -10.66 8.08
N SER A 44 -0.42 -9.40 7.78
CA SER A 44 -1.78 -8.89 7.58
C SER A 44 -2.52 -9.64 6.47
N ARG A 45 -1.84 -9.90 5.34
CA ARG A 45 -2.42 -10.63 4.22
C ARG A 45 -2.64 -12.11 4.54
N CYS A 46 -1.65 -12.80 5.09
CA CYS A 46 -1.80 -14.20 5.49
C CYS A 46 -2.91 -14.36 6.54
N TYR A 47 -3.05 -13.40 7.47
CA TYR A 47 -4.13 -13.41 8.45
C TYR A 47 -5.49 -13.27 7.75
N LYS A 48 -5.65 -12.28 6.88
CA LYS A 48 -6.89 -12.05 6.12
C LYS A 48 -7.30 -13.28 5.30
N VAL A 49 -6.35 -13.90 4.60
CA VAL A 49 -6.59 -15.13 3.83
C VAL A 49 -7.02 -16.28 4.76
N ASN A 50 -6.28 -16.54 5.83
CA ASN A 50 -6.58 -17.63 6.74
C ASN A 50 -7.91 -17.43 7.50
N VAL A 51 -8.27 -16.19 7.84
CA VAL A 51 -9.57 -15.90 8.46
C VAL A 51 -10.70 -16.22 7.48
N LYS A 52 -10.53 -15.87 6.19
CA LYS A 52 -11.52 -16.16 5.14
C LYS A 52 -11.67 -17.66 4.88
N THR A 53 -10.59 -18.44 4.95
CA THR A 53 -10.61 -19.87 4.59
C THR A 53 -10.85 -20.81 5.77
N LEU A 54 -10.33 -20.49 6.96
CA LEU A 54 -10.32 -21.40 8.13
C LEU A 54 -11.07 -20.82 9.35
N GLY A 55 -11.51 -19.56 9.27
CA GLY A 55 -12.08 -18.84 10.40
C GLY A 55 -11.03 -18.31 11.38
N ARG A 56 -11.49 -17.43 12.28
CA ARG A 56 -10.62 -16.62 13.17
C ARG A 56 -9.73 -17.46 14.09
N ASN A 57 -10.28 -18.51 14.69
CA ASN A 57 -9.58 -19.32 15.69
C ASN A 57 -8.41 -20.11 15.07
N TYR A 58 -8.62 -20.71 13.90
CA TYR A 58 -7.58 -21.43 13.17
C TYR A 58 -6.58 -20.47 12.53
N ALA A 59 -7.02 -19.32 12.03
CA ALA A 59 -6.14 -18.31 11.46
C ALA A 59 -5.05 -17.86 12.46
N ARG A 60 -5.41 -17.61 13.73
CA ARG A 60 -4.43 -17.21 14.76
C ARG A 60 -3.32 -18.23 14.99
N LYS A 61 -3.62 -19.53 14.81
CA LYS A 61 -2.67 -20.63 14.98
C LYS A 61 -1.81 -20.87 13.74
N LYS A 62 -2.37 -20.66 12.54
CA LYS A 62 -1.71 -20.95 11.25
C LYS A 62 -0.99 -19.75 10.65
N THR A 63 -1.42 -18.53 10.96
CA THR A 63 -0.79 -17.32 10.40
C THR A 63 0.57 -17.07 11.04
N LYS A 64 1.60 -16.99 10.19
CA LYS A 64 2.94 -16.59 10.63
C LYS A 64 2.97 -15.19 11.22
N GLN A 65 3.75 -15.05 12.30
CA GLN A 65 4.08 -13.76 12.89
C GLN A 65 5.40 -13.25 12.30
N VAL A 66 5.44 -11.96 12.00
CA VAL A 66 6.55 -11.27 11.36
C VAL A 66 6.86 -9.99 12.15
N ASN A 67 8.13 -9.60 12.17
CA ASN A 67 8.58 -8.32 12.72
C ASN A 67 8.85 -7.27 11.63
N THR A 68 8.53 -7.60 10.39
CA THR A 68 8.71 -6.72 9.23
C THR A 68 7.42 -6.00 8.88
N TYR A 69 7.55 -4.73 8.51
CA TYR A 69 6.44 -3.83 8.20
C TYR A 69 6.80 -2.88 7.06
N CYS A 70 5.77 -2.30 6.43
CA CYS A 70 5.92 -1.27 5.42
C CYS A 70 5.52 0.09 5.99
N PRO A 71 6.45 1.05 6.18
CA PRO A 71 6.12 2.36 6.73
C PRO A 71 5.32 3.23 5.76
N GLN A 72 5.34 2.93 4.46
CA GLN A 72 4.56 3.64 3.45
C GLN A 72 3.09 3.18 3.39
N CYS A 73 2.74 2.05 4.02
CA CYS A 73 1.35 1.62 4.10
C CYS A 73 0.60 2.37 5.21
N PRO A 74 -0.72 2.62 5.03
CA PRO A 74 -1.57 3.05 6.12
C PRO A 74 -1.45 2.09 7.31
N ASN A 75 -1.29 2.62 8.52
CA ASN A 75 -1.14 1.85 9.77
C ASN A 75 0.11 0.94 9.85
N GLU A 76 1.15 1.18 9.04
CA GLU A 76 2.40 0.43 9.13
C GLU A 76 2.21 -1.09 9.09
N LEU A 77 1.47 -1.56 8.08
CA LEU A 77 1.06 -2.96 8.00
C LEU A 77 2.27 -3.92 7.99
N HIS A 78 2.08 -5.05 8.66
CA HIS A 78 3.09 -6.08 8.81
C HIS A 78 2.95 -7.13 7.71
N PHE A 79 4.06 -7.42 7.03
CA PHE A 79 4.09 -8.35 5.91
C PHE A 79 5.26 -9.30 6.03
N CYS A 80 5.04 -10.57 5.68
CA CYS A 80 6.15 -11.43 5.28
C CYS A 80 6.68 -11.02 3.91
N LEU A 81 7.91 -11.44 3.58
CA LEU A 81 8.56 -11.10 2.32
C LEU A 81 7.69 -11.43 1.08
N ASN A 82 7.10 -12.62 1.02
CA ASN A 82 6.28 -13.03 -0.13
C ASN A 82 5.06 -12.12 -0.29
N CYS A 83 4.30 -11.90 0.79
CA CYS A 83 3.13 -11.03 0.73
C CYS A 83 3.50 -9.57 0.45
N PHE A 84 4.65 -9.09 0.91
CA PHE A 84 5.13 -7.76 0.55
C PHE A 84 5.35 -7.64 -0.95
N ASN A 85 6.05 -8.62 -1.56
CA ASN A 85 6.29 -8.64 -3.00
C ASN A 85 4.97 -8.73 -3.80
N GLU A 86 4.03 -9.57 -3.36
CA GLU A 86 2.73 -9.70 -4.05
C GLU A 86 1.87 -8.44 -3.99
N GLU A 87 1.91 -7.69 -2.87
CA GLU A 87 1.12 -6.47 -2.69
C GLU A 87 1.79 -5.22 -3.29
N HIS A 88 3.14 -5.16 -3.32
CA HIS A 88 3.86 -3.92 -3.65
C HIS A 88 4.76 -4.00 -4.90
N LYS A 89 5.15 -5.19 -5.39
CA LYS A 89 5.97 -5.34 -6.59
C LYS A 89 5.16 -5.63 -7.87
N LYS A 90 3.88 -5.22 -7.93
CA LYS A 90 3.16 -5.23 -9.20
C LYS A 90 3.73 -4.14 -10.12
N LEU A 91 4.55 -4.58 -11.07
CA LEU A 91 5.04 -3.81 -12.21
C LEU A 91 3.85 -3.32 -13.05
#